data_AF-A0A4Y9EKP2-F1
#
_entry.id   AF-A0A4Y9EKP2-F1
#
_cell.length_a   1.000
_cell.length_b   1.000
_cell.length_c   1.000
_cell.angle_alpha   90.00
_cell.angle_beta   90.00
_cell.angle_gamma   90.00
#
_symmetry.space_group_name_H-M   'P 1'
#
loop_
_entity.id
_entity.type
_entity.pdbx_description
1 polymer ?
#
loop_
_entity_poly.entity_id
_entity_poly.type
_entity_poly.pdbx_seq_one_letter_code
_entity_poly.pdbx_strand_id
1 'polypeptide(L)'
;MASELFLEGFDHVDLFECGRLEIAIKLTCPVCQHGRSFDAYALWALFERRGWSLKLKDAAKHFHCIPCGLAKRRVRPVLAFGNDAVNDDILKRPSARTIEAEAKRRIR
;
A
#
# COMPACT_ATOMS: atom_id res chain seq x y z
N MET A 1 -10.88 -19.99 1.50
CA MET A 1 -10.38 -20.00 2.89
C MET A 1 -8.87 -19.73 2.91
N ALA A 2 -8.45 -18.58 2.38
CA ALA A 2 -7.04 -18.13 2.38
C ALA A 2 -6.92 -16.72 2.97
N SER A 3 -8.00 -16.15 3.50
CA SER A 3 -8.10 -14.77 3.95
C SER A 3 -7.94 -14.60 5.46
N GLU A 4 -8.19 -15.66 6.25
CA GLU A 4 -8.22 -15.56 7.73
C GLU A 4 -6.86 -15.88 8.38
N LEU A 5 -6.07 -16.80 7.81
CA LEU A 5 -4.71 -17.10 8.31
C LEU A 5 -3.69 -15.97 8.07
N PHE A 6 -4.00 -14.98 7.22
CA PHE A 6 -3.08 -13.90 6.86
C PHE A 6 -3.18 -12.65 7.75
N LEU A 7 -4.24 -12.51 8.56
CA LEU A 7 -4.46 -11.32 9.38
C LEU A 7 -3.79 -11.40 10.76
N GLU A 8 -3.59 -12.59 11.33
CA GLU A 8 -2.99 -12.73 12.67
C GLU A 8 -1.46 -12.61 12.70
N GLY A 9 -0.77 -12.78 11.56
CA GLY A 9 0.70 -12.72 11.47
C GLY A 9 1.28 -11.42 10.90
N PHE A 10 0.47 -10.60 10.21
CA PHE A 10 0.95 -9.42 9.46
C PHE A 10 0.84 -8.09 10.21
N ASP A 11 0.49 -8.10 11.50
CA ASP A 11 0.40 -6.89 12.32
C ASP A 11 1.75 -6.16 12.46
N HIS A 12 2.85 -6.87 12.15
CA HIS A 12 4.22 -6.38 12.10
C HIS A 12 4.74 -6.05 10.70
N VAL A 13 3.97 -6.33 9.64
CA VAL A 13 4.44 -6.12 8.26
C VAL A 13 4.10 -4.72 7.80
N ASP A 14 5.13 -4.01 7.34
CA ASP A 14 5.04 -2.65 6.85
C ASP A 14 5.11 -2.60 5.31
N LEU A 15 4.84 -1.41 4.76
CA LEU A 15 4.88 -1.19 3.31
C LEU A 15 6.24 -1.52 2.67
N PHE A 16 7.34 -1.39 3.43
CA PHE A 16 8.68 -1.68 2.92
C PHE A 16 8.91 -3.19 2.80
N GLU A 17 8.54 -3.98 3.81
CA GLU A 17 8.59 -5.45 3.74
C GLU A 17 7.69 -5.99 2.64
N CYS A 18 6.49 -5.42 2.43
CA CYS A 18 5.65 -5.77 1.28
C CYS A 18 6.39 -5.52 -0.05
N GLY A 19 7.12 -4.41 -0.17
CA GLY A 19 7.94 -4.11 -1.35
C GLY A 19 9.06 -5.13 -1.55
N ARG A 20 9.71 -5.56 -0.47
CA ARG A 20 10.78 -6.58 -0.48
C ARG A 20 10.28 -7.94 -0.95
N LEU A 21 9.05 -8.29 -0.59
CA LEU A 21 8.38 -9.52 -1.01
C LEU A 21 7.69 -9.40 -2.37
N GLU A 22 7.84 -8.27 -3.07
CA GLU A 22 7.20 -7.98 -4.35
C GLU A 22 5.66 -8.10 -4.29
N ILE A 23 5.07 -7.83 -3.12
CA ILE A 23 3.63 -7.87 -2.90
C ILE A 23 3.04 -6.52 -3.32
N ALA A 24 2.07 -6.54 -4.23
CA ALA A 24 1.32 -5.36 -4.62
C ALA A 24 0.22 -5.05 -3.60
N ILE A 25 -0.03 -3.76 -3.38
CA ILE A 25 -1.09 -3.27 -2.49
C ILE A 25 -2.29 -2.85 -3.33
N LYS A 26 -3.41 -3.54 -3.16
CA LYS A 26 -4.65 -3.26 -3.86
C LYS A 26 -5.61 -2.50 -2.97
N LEU A 27 -6.13 -1.39 -3.49
CA LEU A 27 -7.14 -0.58 -2.83
C LEU A 27 -8.43 -0.66 -3.65
N THR A 28 -9.48 -1.24 -3.08
CA THR A 28 -10.78 -1.40 -3.74
C THR A 28 -11.86 -0.61 -3.02
N CYS A 29 -12.57 0.25 -3.72
CA CYS A 29 -13.71 0.95 -3.17
C CYS A 29 -14.89 -0.01 -2.95
N PRO A 30 -15.44 -0.14 -1.73
CA PRO A 30 -16.56 -1.06 -1.47
C PRO A 30 -17.88 -0.63 -2.13
N VAL A 31 -18.00 0.65 -2.52
CA VAL A 31 -19.24 1.22 -3.08
C VAL A 31 -19.25 1.15 -4.61
N CYS A 32 -18.22 1.70 -5.27
CA CYS A 32 -18.17 1.76 -6.74
C CYS A 32 -17.29 0.66 -7.35
N GLN A 33 -16.71 -0.22 -6.54
CA GLN A 33 -15.81 -1.31 -6.97
C GLN A 33 -14.57 -0.85 -7.74
N HIS A 34 -14.28 0.46 -7.76
CA HIS A 34 -13.05 0.97 -8.36
C HIS A 34 -11.85 0.51 -7.55
N GLY A 35 -11.01 -0.31 -8.18
CA GLY A 35 -9.80 -0.87 -7.61
C GLY A 35 -8.54 -0.38 -8.32
N ARG A 36 -7.47 -0.13 -7.57
CA ARG A 36 -6.12 0.07 -8.11
C ARG A 36 -5.10 -0.72 -7.31
N SER A 37 -4.11 -1.27 -8.02
CA SER A 37 -2.97 -1.98 -7.44
C SER A 37 -1.73 -1.10 -7.53
N PHE A 38 -1.06 -0.89 -6.41
CA PHE A 38 0.09 -0.02 -6.25
C PHE A 38 1.33 -0.83 -5.89
N ASP A 39 2.48 -0.36 -6.34
CA ASP A 39 3.78 -0.85 -5.90
C ASP A 39 4.01 -0.46 -4.43
N ALA A 40 4.40 -1.43 -3.60
CA ALA A 40 4.57 -1.21 -2.18
C ALA A 40 5.76 -0.31 -1.84
N TYR A 41 6.86 -0.31 -2.61
CA TYR A 41 7.96 0.64 -2.41
C TYR A 41 7.56 2.05 -2.80
N ALA A 42 6.75 2.21 -3.86
CA ALA A 42 6.21 3.51 -4.23
C ALA A 42 5.30 4.08 -3.13
N LEU A 43 4.48 3.23 -2.51
CA LEU A 43 3.68 3.59 -1.34
C LEU A 43 4.53 3.91 -0.11
N TRP A 44 5.52 3.08 0.21
CA TRP A 44 6.46 3.34 1.31
C TRP A 44 7.10 4.72 1.17
N ALA A 45 7.65 5.04 0.00
CA ALA A 45 8.29 6.34 -0.25
C ALA A 45 7.30 7.51 -0.16
N LEU A 46 6.03 7.33 -0.52
CA LEU A 46 4.99 8.34 -0.30
C LEU A 46 4.74 8.55 1.21
N PHE A 47 4.58 7.46 1.95
CA PHE A 47 4.26 7.50 3.37
C PHE A 47 5.41 8.09 4.19
N GLU A 48 6.65 7.70 3.89
CA GLU A 48 7.84 8.24 4.52
C GLU A 48 7.95 9.75 4.30
N ARG A 49 7.79 10.22 3.05
CA ARG A 49 7.78 11.66 2.72
C ARG A 49 6.69 12.45 3.43
N ARG A 50 5.58 11.80 3.78
CA ARG A 50 4.44 12.41 4.47
C ARG A 50 4.50 12.25 5.99
N GLY A 51 5.46 11.49 6.52
CA GLY A 51 5.55 11.15 7.94
C GLY A 51 4.37 10.29 8.42
N TRP A 52 3.77 9.50 7.53
CA TRP A 52 2.65 8.61 7.88
C TRP A 52 3.14 7.27 8.42
N SER A 53 2.28 6.59 9.17
CA SER A 53 2.55 5.24 9.69
C SER A 53 2.78 4.27 8.53
N LEU A 54 3.95 3.62 8.49
CA LEU A 54 4.27 2.60 7.47
C LEU A 54 3.48 1.30 7.66
N LYS A 55 2.74 1.16 8.77
CA LYS A 55 1.94 -0.02 9.06
C LYS A 55 0.82 -0.17 8.05
N LEU A 56 0.69 -1.36 7.49
CA LEU A 56 -0.27 -1.62 6.43
C LEU A 56 -1.72 -1.35 6.88
N LYS A 57 -2.06 -1.67 8.14
CA LYS A 57 -3.38 -1.40 8.74
C LYS A 57 -3.77 0.08 8.80
N ASP A 58 -2.78 0.98 8.82
CA ASP A 58 -3.03 2.42 8.85
C ASP A 58 -3.10 3.00 7.44
N ALA A 59 -2.53 2.33 6.44
CA ALA A 59 -2.43 2.84 5.09
C ALA A 59 -3.80 3.18 4.48
N ALA A 60 -4.80 2.31 4.65
CA ALA A 60 -6.15 2.52 4.13
C ALA A 60 -6.81 3.83 4.62
N LYS A 61 -6.43 4.33 5.80
CA LYS A 61 -6.99 5.56 6.40
C LYS A 61 -6.60 6.82 5.62
N HIS A 62 -5.49 6.78 4.90
CA HIS A 62 -4.95 7.90 4.14
C HIS A 62 -5.52 8.00 2.71
N PHE A 63 -6.22 6.96 2.25
CA PHE A 63 -6.78 6.90 0.90
C PHE A 63 -8.27 7.21 0.86
N HIS A 64 -8.71 7.73 -0.28
CA HIS A 64 -10.11 7.91 -0.61
C HIS A 64 -10.33 7.57 -2.09
N CYS A 65 -11.51 7.05 -2.40
CA CYS A 65 -11.86 6.74 -3.77
C CYS A 65 -12.10 8.04 -4.57
N ILE A 66 -11.29 8.27 -5.62
CA ILE A 66 -11.41 9.45 -6.48
C ILE A 66 -12.80 9.53 -7.15
N PRO A 67 -13.32 8.48 -7.83
CA PRO A 67 -14.67 8.49 -8.38
C PRO A 67 -15.77 8.87 -7.37
N CYS A 68 -15.73 8.31 -6.15
CA CYS A 68 -16.69 8.67 -5.12
C CYS A 68 -16.51 10.12 -4.64
N GLY A 69 -15.27 10.60 -4.53
CA GLY A 69 -14.95 11.98 -4.18
C GLY A 69 -15.52 12.98 -5.18
N LEU A 70 -15.42 12.69 -6.48
CA LEU A 70 -16.04 13.48 -7.55
C LEU A 70 -17.57 13.51 -7.42
N ALA A 71 -18.18 12.41 -6.97
CA ALA A 71 -19.60 12.33 -6.64
C ALA A 71 -19.97 12.90 -5.24
N LYS A 72 -19.07 13.70 -4.63
CA LYS A 72 -19.23 14.31 -3.28
C LYS A 72 -19.42 13.30 -2.14
N ARG A 73 -18.88 12.08 -2.28
CA ARG A 73 -18.87 11.04 -1.23
C ARG A 73 -17.45 10.75 -0.79
N ARG A 74 -17.24 10.65 0.53
CA ARG A 74 -15.93 10.30 1.09
C ARG A 74 -15.89 8.83 1.49
N VAL A 75 -15.56 7.96 0.52
CA VAL A 75 -15.48 6.51 0.73
C VAL A 75 -14.02 6.09 0.89
N ARG A 76 -13.72 5.39 1.99
CA ARG A 76 -12.41 4.77 2.22
C ARG A 76 -12.35 3.41 1.50
N PRO A 77 -11.32 3.14 0.71
CA PRO A 77 -11.15 1.84 0.08
C PRO A 77 -10.79 0.78 1.11
N VAL A 78 -11.14 -0.47 0.80
CA VAL A 78 -10.65 -1.66 1.48
C VAL A 78 -9.28 -1.99 0.92
N LEU A 79 -8.33 -2.24 1.81
CA LEU A 79 -6.98 -2.65 1.45
C LEU A 79 -6.90 -4.17 1.38
N ALA A 80 -6.34 -4.65 0.28
CA ALA A 80 -5.95 -6.03 0.07
C ALA A 80 -4.51 -6.06 -0.42
N PHE A 81 -3.86 -7.20 -0.26
CA PHE A 81 -2.49 -7.45 -0.71
C PHE A 81 -2.50 -8.72 -1.55
N GLY A 82 -1.66 -8.77 -2.58
CA GLY A 82 -1.56 -9.92 -3.46
C GLY A 82 -0.48 -9.74 -4.52
N ASN A 83 -0.38 -10.74 -5.40
CA ASN A 83 0.59 -10.75 -6.51
C ASN A 83 -0.03 -10.17 -7.79
N ASP A 84 -1.03 -9.29 -7.64
CA ASP A 84 -1.68 -8.63 -8.77
C ASP A 84 -0.67 -7.71 -9.48
N ALA A 85 -0.76 -7.63 -10.80
CA ALA A 85 0.03 -6.66 -11.56
C ALA A 85 -0.23 -5.23 -11.04
N VAL A 86 0.84 -4.47 -10.81
CA VAL A 86 0.75 -3.05 -10.43
C VAL A 86 0.17 -2.30 -11.63
N ASN A 87 -0.98 -1.66 -11.40
CA ASN A 87 -1.73 -0.95 -12.44
C ASN A 87 -1.69 0.57 -12.26
N ASP A 88 -0.96 1.06 -11.26
CA ASP A 88 -0.82 2.48 -11.00
C ASP A 88 0.52 3.02 -11.51
N ASP A 89 0.45 4.06 -12.35
CA ASP A 89 1.55 4.79 -12.94
C ASP A 89 1.79 6.17 -12.26
N ILE A 90 0.94 6.52 -11.29
CA ILE A 90 0.97 7.82 -10.60
C ILE A 90 2.12 7.83 -9.60
N LEU A 91 2.25 6.77 -8.81
CA LEU A 91 3.31 6.66 -7.82
C LEU A 91 4.58 6.07 -8.43
N LYS A 92 5.62 6.89 -8.53
CA LYS A 92 6.93 6.44 -8.99
C LYS A 92 7.62 5.63 -7.91
N ARG A 93 8.04 4.42 -8.28
CA ARG A 93 8.91 3.58 -7.44
C ARG A 93 10.22 4.32 -7.15
N PRO A 94 10.68 4.35 -5.89
CA PRO A 94 11.98 4.94 -5.55
C PRO A 94 13.13 4.18 -6.22
N SER A 95 14.28 4.84 -6.37
CA SER A 95 15.46 4.21 -6.96
C SER A 95 15.96 3.03 -6.14
N ALA A 96 16.59 2.05 -6.78
CA ALA A 96 17.18 0.89 -6.11
C ALA A 96 18.16 1.32 -5.00
N ARG A 97 18.93 2.39 -5.22
CA ARG A 97 19.84 2.97 -4.23
C ARG A 97 19.12 3.43 -2.96
N THR A 98 17.93 4.02 -3.10
CA THR A 98 17.12 4.47 -1.97
C THR A 98 16.59 3.28 -1.16
N ILE A 99 16.10 2.25 -1.85
CA ILE A 99 15.62 1.02 -1.22
C ILE A 99 16.76 0.32 -0.47
N GLU A 100 17.94 0.21 -1.08
CA GLU A 100 19.11 -0.42 -0.46
C GLU A 100 19.61 0.36 0.76
N ALA A 101 19.59 1.69 0.70
CA ALA A 101 19.98 2.53 1.84
C ALA A 101 19.04 2.32 3.04
N GLU A 102 17.73 2.25 2.82
CA GLU A 102 16.76 1.97 3.87
C GLU A 102 16.90 0.54 4.41
N ALA A 103 17.12 -0.46 3.53
CA ALA A 103 17.38 -1.83 3.96
C ALA A 103 18.60 -1.90 4.89
N LYS A 104 19.70 -1.21 4.55
CA LYS A 104 20.90 -1.12 5.40
C LYS A 104 20.62 -0.42 6.72
N ARG A 105 19.79 0.63 6.72
CA ARG A 105 19.41 1.36 7.92
C ARG A 105 18.64 0.48 8.90
N ARG A 106 17.81 -0.44 8.41
CA ARG A 106 16.97 -1.34 9.22
C ARG A 106 17.71 -2.54 9.80
N ILE A 107 18.82 -2.94 9.19
CA ILE A 107 19.68 -4.04 9.67
C ILE A 107 20.61 -3.59 10.81
N ARG A 108 20.88 -2.28 10.91
CA ARG A 108 21.79 -1.67 11.89
C ARG A 108 21.09 -1.39 13.22
#